data_AF-A0AAW3ER32-F1
#
_entry.id   AF-A0AAW3ER32-F1
#
_cell.length_a   1.000
_cell.length_b   1.000
_cell.length_c   1.000
_cell.angle_alpha   90.00
_cell.angle_beta   90.00
_cell.angle_gamma   90.00
#
_symmetry.space_group_name_H-M   'P 1'
#
loop_
_entity.id
_entity.type
_entity.pdbx_description
1 polymer ?
#
loop_
_entity_poly.entity_id
_entity_poly.type
_entity_poly.pdbx_seq_one_letter_code
_entity_poly.pdbx_strand_id
1 'polypeptide(L)'
;MFECQACHRVFGRTAGTPLGEKHLKKLDLFVSLLSQPLSCVEAGERLGSLPSDIGQRVRDWRAWLRRLDPSGTWERRIRLGGRPTEIVAMPLAFEEIGAREDLALTGRLTSEFDELNSMSHQAPSCVDCGSRATRFDEHMPGAFPRFKCANCGTKFTRRRGTPFLNTKATSLERMRLFIRHLALPLSFMQVSDIVVISPALARKWRQMFVDFADQLEPGGSLSDRIRLGVEPTETTPCPYCGRTGSAQRTESGHWSCAGCGRLFSMRREVIEKGGRLQIVPDEG
;
A
#
# COMPACT_ATOMS: atom_id res chain seq x y z
N MET A 1 -8.27 -5.26 52.99
CA MET A 1 -8.44 -3.98 52.27
C MET A 1 -7.65 -2.94 53.06
N PHE A 2 -6.93 -2.04 52.40
CA PHE A 2 -6.03 -1.06 53.04
C PHE A 2 -6.55 0.34 52.79
N GLU A 3 -6.27 1.28 53.70
CA GLU A 3 -6.59 2.70 53.52
C GLU A 3 -5.31 3.53 53.54
N CYS A 4 -5.15 4.43 52.56
CA CYS A 4 -4.05 5.37 52.56
C CYS A 4 -4.32 6.49 53.56
N GLN A 5 -3.47 6.68 54.58
CA GLN A 5 -3.68 7.73 55.59
C GLN A 5 -3.54 9.17 55.06
N ALA A 6 -2.90 9.37 53.90
CA ALA A 6 -2.74 10.70 53.32
C ALA A 6 -3.93 11.13 52.43
N CYS A 7 -4.57 10.19 51.75
CA CYS A 7 -5.63 10.50 50.78
C CYS A 7 -6.94 9.74 51.02
N HIS A 8 -7.02 8.96 52.11
CA HIS A 8 -8.17 8.15 52.54
C HIS A 8 -8.73 7.19 51.49
N ARG A 9 -7.98 6.94 50.41
CA ARG A 9 -8.38 5.97 49.39
C ARG A 9 -8.18 4.56 49.89
N VAL A 10 -9.22 3.76 49.75
CA VAL A 10 -9.23 2.35 50.07
C VAL A 10 -8.75 1.54 48.87
N PHE A 11 -7.80 0.62 49.07
CA PHE A 11 -7.19 -0.19 48.02
C PHE A 11 -6.94 -1.64 48.45
N GLY A 12 -6.93 -2.55 47.48
CA GLY A 12 -6.55 -3.96 47.67
C GLY A 12 -5.09 -4.23 47.32
N ARG A 13 -4.57 -5.42 47.64
CA ARG A 13 -3.20 -5.84 47.25
C ARG A 13 -3.00 -5.84 45.73
N THR A 14 -4.08 -6.06 44.98
CA THR A 14 -4.08 -6.12 43.53
C THR A 14 -4.33 -4.76 42.87
N ALA A 15 -4.56 -3.70 43.65
CA ALA A 15 -4.78 -2.36 43.12
C ALA A 15 -3.59 -1.88 42.28
N GLY A 16 -3.87 -1.36 41.09
CA GLY A 16 -2.83 -0.90 40.16
C GLY A 16 -2.04 -2.02 39.48
N THR A 17 -2.45 -3.28 39.63
CA THR A 17 -1.86 -4.44 38.96
C THR A 17 -2.84 -5.06 37.97
N PRO A 18 -2.35 -5.86 36.99
CA PRO A 18 -3.21 -6.65 36.10
C PRO A 18 -4.04 -7.73 36.80
N LEU A 19 -3.87 -7.90 38.13
CA LEU A 19 -4.56 -8.89 38.96
C LEU A 19 -5.83 -8.33 39.63
N GLY A 20 -6.26 -7.12 39.26
CA GLY A 20 -7.49 -6.49 39.78
C GLY A 20 -8.78 -7.25 39.43
N GLU A 21 -9.80 -7.06 40.28
CA GLU A 21 -10.98 -7.93 40.54
C GLU A 21 -11.81 -8.46 39.34
N LYS A 22 -11.58 -8.04 38.09
CA LYS A 22 -12.40 -8.44 36.93
C LYS A 22 -11.84 -9.60 36.09
N HIS A 23 -10.68 -10.17 36.42
CA HIS A 23 -9.97 -11.08 35.51
C HIS A 23 -9.48 -12.41 36.10
N LEU A 24 -9.98 -12.84 37.27
CA LEU A 24 -9.52 -14.06 37.94
C LEU A 24 -9.97 -15.37 37.25
N LYS A 25 -11.06 -15.37 36.48
CA LYS A 25 -11.49 -16.58 35.76
C LYS A 25 -10.45 -16.93 34.70
N LYS A 26 -9.84 -18.13 34.82
CA LYS A 26 -8.78 -18.65 33.95
C LYS A 26 -7.47 -17.84 33.97
N LEU A 27 -7.18 -17.15 35.08
CA LEU A 27 -5.92 -16.42 35.24
C LEU A 27 -4.70 -17.33 35.05
N ASP A 28 -4.70 -18.51 35.67
CA ASP A 28 -3.60 -19.48 35.57
C ASP A 28 -3.36 -19.91 34.13
N LEU A 29 -4.44 -20.17 33.38
CA LEU A 29 -4.37 -20.46 31.96
C LEU A 29 -3.79 -19.27 31.20
N PHE A 30 -4.29 -18.05 31.41
CA PHE A 30 -3.74 -16.86 30.75
C PHE A 30 -2.24 -16.67 31.05
N VAL A 31 -1.82 -16.79 32.31
CA VAL A 31 -0.42 -16.67 32.72
C VAL A 31 0.45 -17.75 32.05
N SER A 32 -0.05 -18.99 31.95
CA SER A 32 0.67 -20.06 31.24
C SER A 32 0.86 -19.76 29.75
N LEU A 33 -0.08 -19.03 29.13
CA LEU A 33 -0.01 -18.63 27.73
C LEU A 33 0.92 -17.44 27.50
N LEU A 34 1.22 -16.59 28.51
CA LEU A 34 2.03 -15.38 28.33
C LEU A 34 3.39 -15.64 27.67
N SER A 35 4.04 -16.75 28.01
CA SER A 35 5.34 -17.14 27.44
C SER A 35 5.25 -17.84 26.08
N GLN A 36 4.04 -18.18 25.64
CA GLN A 36 3.80 -18.92 24.41
C GLN A 36 3.72 -17.96 23.22
N PRO A 37 4.29 -18.31 22.05
CA PRO A 37 4.20 -17.51 20.83
C PRO A 37 2.84 -17.67 20.15
N LEU A 38 1.76 -17.45 20.88
CA LEU A 38 0.39 -17.55 20.39
C LEU A 38 -0.13 -16.17 20.00
N SER A 39 -1.03 -16.12 19.04
CA SER A 39 -1.81 -14.92 18.75
C SER A 39 -2.82 -14.64 19.86
N CYS A 40 -3.31 -13.40 19.96
CA CYS A 40 -4.42 -13.08 20.86
C CYS A 40 -5.72 -13.81 20.48
N VAL A 41 -5.83 -14.29 19.23
CA VAL A 41 -6.99 -15.04 18.72
C VAL A 41 -7.00 -16.43 19.31
N GLU A 42 -5.93 -17.19 19.12
CA GLU A 42 -5.80 -18.56 19.64
C GLU A 42 -5.90 -18.57 21.17
N ALA A 43 -5.31 -17.57 21.84
CA ALA A 43 -5.47 -17.44 23.28
C ALA A 43 -6.90 -17.06 23.68
N GLY A 44 -7.58 -16.21 22.89
CA GLY A 44 -8.99 -15.88 23.07
C GLY A 44 -9.89 -17.10 22.98
N GLU A 45 -9.68 -17.97 21.99
CA GLU A 45 -10.39 -19.24 21.82
C GLU A 45 -10.18 -20.16 23.03
N ARG A 46 -8.93 -20.35 23.47
CA ARG A 46 -8.62 -21.17 24.67
C ARG A 46 -9.24 -20.59 25.95
N LEU A 47 -9.28 -19.27 26.06
CA LEU A 47 -9.79 -18.58 27.25
C LEU A 47 -11.30 -18.34 27.19
N GLY A 48 -11.95 -18.47 26.04
CA GLY A 48 -13.35 -18.05 25.83
C GLY A 48 -13.49 -16.54 26.04
N SER A 49 -12.59 -15.75 25.45
CA SER A 49 -12.51 -14.29 25.59
C SER A 49 -12.25 -13.64 24.24
N LEU A 50 -12.66 -12.37 24.08
CA LEU A 50 -12.42 -11.66 22.84
C LEU A 50 -10.91 -11.41 22.65
N PRO A 51 -10.38 -11.52 21.42
CA PRO A 51 -8.96 -11.26 21.15
C PRO A 51 -8.51 -9.85 21.54
N SER A 52 -9.40 -8.85 21.44
CA SER A 52 -9.18 -7.48 21.90
C SER A 52 -8.92 -7.40 23.40
N ASP A 53 -9.67 -8.16 24.19
CA ASP A 53 -9.54 -8.21 25.65
C ASP A 53 -8.23 -8.90 26.04
N ILE A 54 -7.87 -9.97 25.35
CA ILE A 54 -6.57 -10.63 25.50
C ILE A 54 -5.44 -9.66 25.18
N GLY A 55 -5.55 -8.91 24.07
CA GLY A 55 -4.58 -7.89 23.68
C GLY A 55 -4.42 -6.78 24.72
N GLN A 56 -5.52 -6.29 25.31
CA GLN A 56 -5.48 -5.30 26.38
C GLN A 56 -4.80 -5.86 27.63
N ARG A 57 -5.15 -7.08 28.06
CA ARG A 57 -4.51 -7.74 29.20
C ARG A 57 -3.01 -7.89 28.98
N VAL A 58 -2.58 -8.33 27.80
CA VAL A 58 -1.15 -8.44 27.47
C VAL A 58 -0.43 -7.09 27.62
N ARG A 59 -1.03 -5.98 27.18
CA ARG A 59 -0.46 -4.62 27.36
C ARG A 59 -0.32 -4.26 28.83
N ASP A 60 -1.36 -4.50 29.63
CA ASP A 60 -1.36 -4.19 31.07
C ASP A 60 -0.28 -5.01 31.80
N TRP A 61 -0.12 -6.28 31.46
CA TRP A 61 0.93 -7.16 31.99
C TRP A 61 2.34 -6.69 31.60
N ARG A 62 2.57 -6.31 30.34
CA ARG A 62 3.86 -5.74 29.92
C ARG A 62 4.19 -4.45 30.66
N ALA A 63 3.22 -3.53 30.79
CA ALA A 63 3.39 -2.28 31.52
C ALA A 63 3.68 -2.53 33.01
N TRP A 64 3.01 -3.51 33.62
CA TRP A 64 3.27 -3.88 35.00
C TRP A 64 4.65 -4.52 35.21
N LEU A 65 5.06 -5.47 34.36
CA LEU A 65 6.40 -6.06 34.43
C LEU A 65 7.52 -5.02 34.23
N ARG A 66 7.31 -4.01 33.38
CA ARG A 66 8.27 -2.92 33.20
C ARG A 66 8.43 -2.03 34.43
N ARG A 67 7.37 -1.88 35.23
CA ARG A 67 7.46 -1.17 36.53
C ARG A 67 8.21 -1.98 37.57
N LEU A 68 8.10 -3.31 37.54
CA LEU A 68 8.81 -4.21 38.46
C LEU A 68 10.27 -4.43 38.08
N ASP A 69 10.53 -4.55 36.78
CA ASP A 69 11.85 -4.77 36.19
C ASP A 69 12.08 -3.76 35.05
N PRO A 70 12.68 -2.58 35.36
CA PRO A 70 12.98 -1.56 34.36
C PRO A 70 13.90 -2.03 33.24
N SER A 71 14.76 -3.05 33.49
CA SER A 71 15.61 -3.64 32.44
C SER A 71 14.79 -4.30 31.32
N GLY A 72 13.53 -4.63 31.63
CA GLY A 72 12.58 -5.25 30.72
C GLY A 72 12.83 -6.73 30.48
N THR A 73 13.73 -7.38 31.23
CA THR A 73 14.09 -8.79 31.07
C THR A 73 12.88 -9.73 31.20
N TRP A 74 11.94 -9.42 32.08
CA TRP A 74 10.71 -10.21 32.23
C TRP A 74 9.65 -9.90 31.18
N GLU A 75 9.50 -8.63 30.81
CA GLU A 75 8.63 -8.22 29.70
C GLU A 75 9.08 -8.87 28.38
N ARG A 76 10.42 -8.99 28.21
CA ARG A 76 11.18 -10.11 27.60
C ARG A 76 10.37 -11.27 27.08
N ARG A 77 9.83 -11.96 28.08
CA ARG A 77 9.40 -13.33 27.99
C ARG A 77 7.93 -13.43 27.62
N ILE A 78 7.20 -12.31 27.55
CA ILE A 78 5.82 -12.29 27.09
C ILE A 78 5.78 -12.36 25.56
N ARG A 79 5.61 -13.59 25.06
CA ARG A 79 5.47 -13.92 23.63
C ARG A 79 4.01 -13.97 23.18
N LEU A 80 3.05 -13.99 24.10
CA LEU A 80 1.62 -13.96 23.78
C LEU A 80 1.23 -12.63 23.10
N GLY A 81 0.48 -12.71 22.00
CA GLY A 81 0.21 -11.58 21.11
C GLY A 81 1.45 -11.04 20.38
N GLY A 82 2.61 -11.66 20.66
CA GLY A 82 3.97 -11.28 20.29
C GLY A 82 4.38 -9.88 20.73
N ARG A 83 5.70 -9.66 20.77
CA ARG A 83 6.26 -8.33 20.62
C ARG A 83 6.23 -7.93 19.15
N PRO A 84 6.07 -6.65 18.79
CA PRO A 84 6.11 -6.19 17.40
C PRO A 84 7.31 -6.76 16.61
N THR A 85 8.43 -7.06 17.31
CA THR A 85 9.70 -7.51 16.75
C THR A 85 9.98 -9.02 16.83
N GLU A 86 9.21 -9.83 17.56
CA GLU A 86 9.55 -11.26 17.80
C GLU A 86 8.71 -12.27 17.02
N ILE A 87 7.61 -11.85 16.41
CA ILE A 87 6.87 -12.70 15.47
C ILE A 87 7.36 -12.34 14.08
N VAL A 88 8.14 -13.24 13.50
CA VAL A 88 8.47 -13.20 12.08
C VAL A 88 7.15 -13.25 11.32
N ALA A 89 6.88 -12.23 10.51
CA ALA A 89 5.73 -12.25 9.63
C ALA A 89 5.84 -13.51 8.75
N MET A 90 4.79 -14.33 8.70
CA MET A 90 4.74 -15.32 7.65
C MET A 90 4.75 -14.56 6.32
N PRO A 91 5.63 -14.92 5.36
CA PRO A 91 5.59 -14.31 4.04
C PRO A 91 4.18 -14.46 3.49
N LEU A 92 3.60 -13.34 3.05
CA LEU A 92 2.33 -13.41 2.35
C LEU A 92 2.59 -14.16 1.04
N ALA A 93 2.03 -15.36 0.92
CA ALA A 93 2.03 -16.09 -0.34
C ALA A 93 1.10 -15.35 -1.30
N PHE A 94 1.68 -14.61 -2.22
CA PHE A 94 0.96 -13.92 -3.29
C PHE A 94 0.91 -14.86 -4.50
N GLU A 95 -0.29 -15.11 -5.01
CA GLU A 95 -0.46 -15.87 -6.27
C GLU A 95 0.26 -15.19 -7.44
N GLU A 96 0.53 -13.89 -7.32
CA GLU A 96 1.21 -13.09 -8.32
C GLU A 96 2.75 -13.20 -8.29
N ILE A 97 3.32 -14.08 -7.47
CA ILE A 97 4.75 -14.42 -7.57
C ILE A 97 5.05 -14.92 -8.98
N GLY A 98 6.09 -14.34 -9.59
CA GLY A 98 6.43 -14.60 -10.99
C GLY A 98 5.71 -13.72 -12.00
N ALA A 99 4.80 -12.83 -11.59
CA ALA A 99 4.26 -11.80 -12.48
C ALA A 99 5.39 -10.90 -13.00
N ARG A 100 5.27 -10.51 -14.27
CA ARG A 100 6.30 -9.76 -15.01
C ARG A 100 5.71 -8.54 -15.68
N GLU A 101 6.55 -7.54 -15.91
CA GLU A 101 6.25 -6.40 -16.77
C GLU A 101 5.67 -6.90 -18.11
N ASP A 102 4.56 -6.32 -18.57
CA ASP A 102 4.02 -6.59 -19.90
C ASP A 102 4.72 -5.67 -20.89
N LEU A 103 5.72 -6.22 -21.61
CA LEU A 103 6.51 -5.45 -22.57
C LEU A 103 5.68 -4.93 -23.76
N ALA A 104 4.57 -5.59 -24.10
CA ALA A 104 3.70 -5.11 -25.17
C ALA A 104 2.90 -3.89 -24.71
N LEU A 105 2.31 -3.96 -23.50
CA LEU A 105 1.66 -2.82 -22.87
C LEU A 105 2.64 -1.65 -22.67
N THR A 106 3.79 -1.93 -22.06
CA THR A 106 4.83 -0.92 -21.80
C THR A 106 5.29 -0.28 -23.11
N GLY A 107 5.64 -1.09 -24.13
CA GLY A 107 6.09 -0.59 -25.42
C GLY A 107 5.05 0.29 -26.11
N ARG A 108 3.78 -0.13 -26.13
CA ARG A 108 2.70 0.65 -26.75
C ARG A 108 2.47 1.96 -26.03
N LEU A 109 2.28 1.93 -24.71
CA LEU A 109 2.02 3.15 -23.93
C LEU A 109 3.21 4.10 -23.96
N THR A 110 4.44 3.62 -23.86
CA THR A 110 5.64 4.46 -23.94
C THR A 110 5.76 5.13 -25.31
N SER A 111 5.57 4.39 -26.41
CA SER A 111 5.67 4.98 -27.75
C SER A 111 4.64 6.10 -27.98
N GLU A 112 3.38 5.85 -27.61
CA GLU A 112 2.30 6.84 -27.78
C GLU A 112 2.46 8.02 -26.83
N PHE A 113 2.91 7.77 -25.59
CA PHE A 113 3.23 8.81 -24.63
C PHE A 113 4.40 9.69 -25.11
N ASP A 114 5.47 9.09 -25.65
CA ASP A 114 6.63 9.82 -26.17
C ASP A 114 6.21 10.67 -27.40
N GLU A 115 5.34 10.17 -28.28
CA GLU A 115 4.79 10.95 -29.41
C GLU A 115 3.95 12.14 -28.93
N LEU A 116 3.05 11.96 -27.95
CA LEU A 116 2.27 13.07 -27.37
C LEU A 116 3.14 14.18 -26.79
N ASN A 117 4.32 13.81 -26.31
CA ASN A 117 5.28 14.70 -25.66
C ASN A 117 6.44 15.12 -26.58
N SER A 118 6.37 14.78 -27.87
CA SER A 118 7.39 15.11 -28.85
C SER A 118 7.50 16.60 -29.12
N MET A 119 8.75 17.07 -29.22
CA MET A 119 9.09 18.45 -29.63
C MET A 119 9.12 18.64 -31.15
N SER A 120 8.77 17.60 -31.92
CA SER A 120 8.70 17.68 -33.38
C SER A 120 7.72 18.75 -33.85
N HIS A 121 8.12 19.53 -34.85
CA HIS A 121 7.27 20.52 -35.52
C HIS A 121 6.34 19.91 -36.58
N GLN A 122 6.41 18.60 -36.83
CA GLN A 122 5.51 17.91 -37.76
C GLN A 122 4.08 17.92 -37.22
N ALA A 123 3.13 18.52 -37.95
CA ALA A 123 1.77 18.66 -37.44
C ALA A 123 1.01 17.31 -37.43
N PRO A 124 0.38 16.92 -36.31
CA PRO A 124 -0.53 15.77 -36.26
C PRO A 124 -1.89 16.12 -36.88
N SER A 125 -2.73 15.12 -37.12
CA SER A 125 -4.13 15.33 -37.52
C SER A 125 -4.90 16.12 -36.45
N CYS A 126 -5.88 16.91 -36.86
CA CYS A 126 -6.70 17.70 -35.93
C CYS A 126 -7.59 16.78 -35.09
N VAL A 127 -7.50 16.89 -33.76
CA VAL A 127 -8.30 16.08 -32.83
C VAL A 127 -9.80 16.42 -32.84
N ASP A 128 -10.17 17.65 -33.21
CA ASP A 128 -11.57 18.06 -33.19
C ASP A 128 -12.34 17.68 -34.48
N CYS A 129 -11.66 17.63 -35.63
CA CYS A 129 -12.32 17.38 -36.93
C CYS A 129 -11.67 16.30 -37.80
N GLY A 130 -10.60 15.65 -37.34
CA GLY A 130 -9.88 14.60 -38.06
C GLY A 130 -9.05 15.06 -39.26
N SER A 131 -9.13 16.32 -39.67
CA SER A 131 -8.43 16.83 -40.85
C SER A 131 -6.91 16.76 -40.71
N ARG A 132 -6.24 16.35 -41.79
CA ARG A 132 -4.76 16.39 -41.93
C ARG A 132 -4.25 17.76 -42.41
N ALA A 133 -5.14 18.71 -42.70
CA ALA A 133 -4.77 20.07 -43.09
C ALA A 133 -4.36 20.89 -41.85
N THR A 134 -3.32 20.43 -41.16
CA THR A 134 -2.76 21.05 -39.96
C THR A 134 -1.36 21.54 -40.24
N ARG A 135 -0.95 22.59 -39.54
CA ARG A 135 0.40 23.16 -39.64
C ARG A 135 0.94 23.51 -38.28
N PHE A 136 2.26 23.54 -38.17
CA PHE A 136 2.94 24.20 -37.06
C PHE A 136 2.49 25.67 -36.98
N ASP A 137 2.21 26.15 -35.77
CA ASP A 137 1.78 27.52 -35.50
C ASP A 137 2.86 28.27 -34.73
N GLU A 138 3.21 27.77 -33.54
CA GLU A 138 4.19 28.41 -32.66
C GLU A 138 4.80 27.42 -31.66
N HIS A 139 5.96 27.77 -31.10
CA HIS A 139 6.59 27.05 -30.01
C HIS A 139 7.22 28.09 -29.05
N MET A 140 6.58 28.30 -27.89
CA MET A 140 7.11 29.17 -26.85
C MET A 140 8.18 28.45 -26.00
N PRO A 141 9.20 29.16 -25.50
CA PRO A 141 10.20 28.56 -24.62
C PRO A 141 9.58 27.83 -23.43
N GLY A 142 9.95 26.56 -23.25
CA GLY A 142 9.44 25.71 -22.16
C GLY A 142 8.01 25.17 -22.35
N ALA A 143 7.39 25.40 -23.50
CA ALA A 143 6.07 24.86 -23.84
C ALA A 143 6.16 23.80 -24.96
N PHE A 144 5.11 23.00 -25.12
CA PHE A 144 5.02 22.06 -26.25
C PHE A 144 4.66 22.80 -27.56
N PRO A 145 5.09 22.27 -28.71
CA PRO A 145 4.68 22.78 -30.01
C PRO A 145 3.15 22.89 -30.14
N ARG A 146 2.70 24.03 -30.69
CA ARG A 146 1.30 24.29 -31.01
C ARG A 146 1.09 24.20 -32.52
N PHE A 147 -0.09 23.74 -32.87
CA PHE A 147 -0.53 23.50 -34.23
C PHE A 147 -1.85 24.22 -34.48
N LYS A 148 -2.09 24.58 -35.73
CA LYS A 148 -3.35 25.17 -36.18
C LYS A 148 -3.96 24.32 -37.29
N CYS A 149 -5.23 23.98 -37.14
CA CYS A 149 -6.01 23.34 -38.19
C CYS A 149 -6.50 24.39 -39.20
N ALA A 150 -6.22 24.18 -40.49
CA ALA A 150 -6.72 25.03 -41.56
C ALA A 150 -8.21 24.83 -41.83
N ASN A 151 -8.76 23.65 -41.50
CA ASN A 151 -10.17 23.32 -41.72
C ASN A 151 -11.09 23.96 -40.66
N CYS A 152 -10.87 23.67 -39.38
CA CYS A 152 -11.72 24.18 -38.29
C CYS A 152 -11.14 25.43 -37.60
N GLY A 153 -9.93 25.86 -37.95
CA GLY A 153 -9.28 27.03 -37.36
C GLY A 153 -8.68 26.82 -35.97
N THR A 154 -8.97 25.70 -35.29
CA THR A 154 -8.56 25.46 -33.91
C THR A 154 -7.03 25.39 -33.74
N LYS A 155 -6.54 26.04 -32.68
CA LYS A 155 -5.18 25.87 -32.16
C LYS A 155 -5.12 24.77 -31.10
N PHE A 156 -4.11 23.92 -31.14
CA PHE A 156 -3.98 22.77 -30.24
C PHE A 156 -2.54 22.30 -30.06
N THR A 157 -2.31 21.49 -29.02
CA THR A 157 -1.08 20.70 -28.84
C THR A 157 -1.41 19.23 -29.09
N ARG A 158 -0.38 18.38 -29.26
CA ARG A 158 -0.57 16.91 -29.37
C ARG A 158 -1.36 16.32 -28.18
N ARG A 159 -1.25 16.93 -27.00
CA ARG A 159 -1.93 16.48 -25.78
C ARG A 159 -3.41 16.88 -25.70
N ARG A 160 -3.93 17.66 -26.64
CA ARG A 160 -5.35 18.04 -26.64
C ARG A 160 -6.21 16.78 -26.78
N GLY A 161 -7.23 16.66 -25.93
CA GLY A 161 -8.11 15.50 -25.91
C GLY A 161 -7.56 14.29 -25.16
N THR A 162 -6.34 14.35 -24.62
CA THR A 162 -5.74 13.26 -23.84
C THR A 162 -5.74 13.58 -22.35
N PRO A 163 -5.64 12.56 -21.48
CA PRO A 163 -5.51 12.75 -20.03
C PRO A 163 -4.28 13.60 -19.64
N PHE A 164 -3.31 13.76 -20.55
CA PHE A 164 -2.03 14.41 -20.27
C PHE A 164 -1.98 15.90 -20.57
N LEU A 165 -3.08 16.53 -21.03
CA LEU A 165 -3.12 17.95 -21.42
C LEU A 165 -2.39 18.89 -20.45
N ASN A 166 -2.65 18.73 -19.15
CA ASN A 166 -2.12 19.60 -18.09
C ASN A 166 -0.89 19.00 -17.36
N THR A 167 -0.22 18.01 -17.95
CA THR A 167 0.96 17.37 -17.35
C THR A 167 2.16 18.30 -17.38
N LYS A 168 2.86 18.45 -16.26
CA LYS A 168 4.10 19.25 -16.19
C LYS A 168 5.24 18.51 -16.92
N ALA A 169 6.05 19.24 -17.68
CA ALA A 169 7.22 18.66 -18.38
C ALA A 169 8.18 17.93 -17.43
N THR A 170 8.36 18.46 -16.21
CA THR A 170 9.21 17.86 -15.16
C THR A 170 8.72 16.49 -14.64
N SER A 171 7.49 16.10 -14.98
CA SER A 171 6.91 14.81 -14.59
C SER A 171 7.10 13.72 -15.64
N LEU A 172 7.54 14.05 -16.85
CA LEU A 172 7.53 13.12 -17.99
C LEU A 172 8.45 11.92 -17.81
N GLU A 173 9.70 12.14 -17.38
CA GLU A 173 10.65 11.05 -17.11
C GLU A 173 10.12 10.08 -16.03
N ARG A 174 9.49 10.62 -14.98
CA ARG A 174 8.89 9.81 -13.91
C ARG A 174 7.65 9.05 -14.41
N MET A 175 6.81 9.67 -15.23
CA MET A 175 5.68 8.99 -15.87
C MET A 175 6.17 7.85 -16.78
N ARG A 176 7.26 8.06 -17.53
CA ARG A 176 7.88 7.04 -18.37
C ARG A 176 8.36 5.83 -17.54
N LEU A 177 9.00 6.08 -16.41
CA LEU A 177 9.36 5.03 -15.45
C LEU A 177 8.11 4.35 -14.86
N PHE A 178 7.05 5.11 -14.58
CA PHE A 178 5.80 4.59 -14.03
C PHE A 178 5.11 3.59 -14.98
N ILE A 179 5.17 3.80 -16.30
CA ILE A 179 4.58 2.90 -17.31
C ILE A 179 5.05 1.46 -17.13
N ARG A 180 6.35 1.25 -16.86
CA ARG A 180 6.95 -0.08 -16.67
C ARG A 180 6.29 -0.91 -15.56
N HIS A 181 5.66 -0.24 -14.60
CA HIS A 181 5.07 -0.86 -13.41
C HIS A 181 3.55 -1.10 -13.54
N LEU A 182 2.90 -0.61 -14.59
CA LEU A 182 1.44 -0.64 -14.74
C LEU A 182 0.87 -2.08 -14.76
N ALA A 183 1.58 -3.01 -15.40
CA ALA A 183 1.18 -4.41 -15.48
C ALA A 183 1.47 -5.20 -14.20
N LEU A 184 2.30 -4.67 -13.31
CA LEU A 184 2.66 -5.35 -12.07
C LEU A 184 1.59 -5.10 -11.00
N PRO A 185 1.14 -6.15 -10.30
CA PRO A 185 0.19 -6.03 -9.19
C PRO A 185 0.91 -5.50 -7.94
N LEU A 186 1.39 -4.25 -7.99
CA LEU A 186 2.01 -3.56 -6.86
C LEU A 186 0.99 -2.64 -6.17
N SER A 187 1.18 -2.38 -4.89
CA SER A 187 0.39 -1.36 -4.19
C SER A 187 0.80 0.06 -4.60
N PHE A 188 -0.10 1.02 -4.45
CA PHE A 188 0.23 2.43 -4.71
C PHE A 188 1.36 2.97 -3.83
N MET A 189 1.48 2.47 -2.59
CA MET A 189 2.58 2.84 -1.69
C MET A 189 3.93 2.34 -2.20
N GLN A 190 3.97 1.14 -2.77
CA GLN A 190 5.22 0.59 -3.27
C GLN A 190 5.70 1.32 -4.52
N VAL A 191 4.83 1.51 -5.51
CA VAL A 191 5.21 2.19 -6.76
C VAL A 191 5.52 3.67 -6.52
N SER A 192 4.88 4.30 -5.51
CA SER A 192 5.15 5.69 -5.17
C SER A 192 6.57 5.88 -4.66
N ASP A 193 7.07 4.92 -3.89
CA ASP A 193 8.46 4.94 -3.41
C ASP A 193 9.45 4.70 -4.56
N ILE A 194 9.16 3.72 -5.43
CA ILE A 194 10.02 3.40 -6.59
C ILE A 194 10.17 4.61 -7.53
N VAL A 195 9.06 5.28 -7.84
CA VAL A 195 9.02 6.41 -8.79
C VAL A 195 9.26 7.76 -8.09
N VAL A 196 9.38 7.76 -6.76
CA VAL A 196 9.59 8.94 -5.91
C VAL A 196 8.50 9.99 -6.14
N ILE A 197 7.25 9.58 -5.91
CA ILE A 197 6.03 10.41 -5.99
C ILE A 197 5.14 10.14 -4.78
N SER A 198 4.04 10.90 -4.62
CA SER A 198 3.06 10.59 -3.57
C SER A 198 2.10 9.47 -4.02
N PRO A 199 1.56 8.66 -3.09
CA PRO A 199 0.56 7.63 -3.40
C PRO A 199 -0.69 8.18 -4.09
N ALA A 200 -1.11 9.40 -3.73
CA ALA A 200 -2.22 10.08 -4.39
C ALA A 200 -1.92 10.40 -5.86
N LEU A 201 -0.69 10.83 -6.15
CA LEU A 201 -0.25 11.08 -7.52
C LEU A 201 -0.12 9.78 -8.31
N ALA A 202 0.38 8.70 -7.69
CA ALA A 202 0.43 7.38 -8.32
C ALA A 202 -0.96 6.88 -8.73
N ARG A 203 -1.97 7.03 -7.87
CA ARG A 203 -3.37 6.69 -8.21
C ARG A 203 -3.90 7.52 -9.37
N LYS A 204 -3.62 8.84 -9.36
CA LYS A 204 -3.99 9.74 -10.46
C LYS A 204 -3.33 9.30 -11.77
N TRP A 205 -2.03 9.02 -11.77
CA TRP A 205 -1.30 8.58 -12.96
C TRP A 205 -1.81 7.24 -13.48
N ARG A 206 -2.10 6.27 -12.59
CA ARG A 206 -2.76 5.02 -12.97
C ARG A 206 -4.05 5.29 -13.73
N GLN A 207 -4.92 6.16 -13.23
CA GLN A 207 -6.17 6.47 -13.91
C GLN A 207 -5.93 7.15 -15.27
N MET A 208 -5.01 8.12 -15.33
CA MET A 208 -4.64 8.77 -16.59
C MET A 208 -4.16 7.77 -17.65
N PHE A 209 -3.37 6.76 -17.25
CA PHE A 209 -2.90 5.73 -18.17
C PHE A 209 -3.99 4.71 -18.55
N VAL A 210 -4.96 4.44 -17.67
CA VAL A 210 -6.16 3.66 -18.01
C VAL A 210 -7.00 4.39 -19.05
N ASP A 211 -7.33 5.66 -18.79
CA ASP A 211 -8.10 6.49 -19.73
C ASP A 211 -7.38 6.60 -21.08
N PHE A 212 -6.05 6.69 -21.05
CA PHE A 212 -5.24 6.73 -22.27
C PHE A 212 -5.21 5.40 -23.02
N ALA A 213 -5.09 4.27 -22.30
CA ALA A 213 -5.17 2.95 -22.87
C ALA A 213 -6.54 2.71 -23.55
N ASP A 214 -7.63 3.14 -22.91
CA ASP A 214 -8.99 3.07 -23.46
C ASP A 214 -9.18 3.98 -24.69
N GLN A 215 -8.52 5.15 -24.73
CA GLN A 215 -8.51 6.00 -25.93
C GLN A 215 -7.79 5.35 -27.11
N LEU A 216 -6.71 4.60 -26.84
CA LEU A 216 -5.93 3.90 -27.88
C LEU A 216 -6.64 2.63 -28.37
N GLU A 217 -7.22 1.86 -27.45
CA GLU A 217 -7.91 0.60 -27.73
C GLU A 217 -9.24 0.52 -26.95
N PRO A 218 -10.35 1.07 -27.50
CA PRO A 218 -11.64 1.17 -26.82
C PRO A 218 -12.26 -0.17 -26.38
N GLY A 219 -11.75 -1.29 -26.88
CA GLY A 219 -12.16 -2.64 -26.48
C GLY A 219 -11.58 -3.14 -25.15
N GLY A 220 -10.72 -2.34 -24.49
CA GLY A 220 -10.17 -2.66 -23.16
C GLY A 220 -8.89 -3.52 -23.18
N SER A 221 -8.42 -3.96 -24.35
CA SER A 221 -7.28 -4.89 -24.48
C SER A 221 -5.98 -4.41 -23.86
N LEU A 222 -5.77 -3.09 -23.72
CA LEU A 222 -4.64 -2.51 -23.00
C LEU A 222 -4.95 -2.20 -21.54
N SER A 223 -6.09 -1.60 -21.23
CA SER A 223 -6.43 -1.20 -19.86
C SER A 223 -6.65 -2.39 -18.93
N ASP A 224 -7.17 -3.52 -19.45
CA ASP A 224 -7.33 -4.77 -18.71
C ASP A 224 -6.00 -5.38 -18.25
N ARG A 225 -4.89 -5.02 -18.92
CA ARG A 225 -3.54 -5.46 -18.54
C ARG A 225 -2.94 -4.64 -17.41
N ILE A 226 -3.55 -3.50 -17.04
CA ILE A 226 -3.08 -2.64 -15.95
C ILE A 226 -3.56 -3.20 -14.60
N ARG A 227 -2.63 -3.81 -13.87
CA ARG A 227 -2.87 -4.46 -12.57
C ARG A 227 -2.39 -3.65 -11.36
N LEU A 228 -1.71 -2.53 -11.60
CA LEU A 228 -1.20 -1.67 -10.55
C LEU A 228 -2.30 -1.12 -9.65
N GLY A 229 -2.05 -1.13 -8.34
CA GLY A 229 -2.97 -0.62 -7.33
C GLY A 229 -3.61 -1.69 -6.46
N VAL A 230 -2.99 -2.86 -6.31
CA VAL A 230 -3.55 -3.94 -5.47
C VAL A 230 -3.62 -3.52 -4.00
N GLU A 231 -4.72 -3.87 -3.36
CA GLU A 231 -4.99 -3.69 -1.93
C GLU A 231 -5.40 -5.04 -1.31
N PRO A 232 -5.29 -5.23 0.01
CA PRO A 232 -5.79 -6.43 0.67
C PRO A 232 -7.29 -6.64 0.40
N THR A 233 -7.67 -7.89 0.22
CA THR A 233 -9.04 -8.35 0.01
C THR A 233 -9.56 -9.07 1.26
N GLU A 234 -10.84 -9.48 1.22
CA GLU A 234 -11.44 -10.33 2.26
C GLU A 234 -10.73 -11.68 2.44
N THR A 235 -10.04 -12.16 1.41
CA THR A 235 -9.25 -13.41 1.45
C THR A 235 -7.81 -13.20 1.89
N THR A 236 -7.33 -11.96 2.00
CA THR A 236 -5.94 -11.69 2.39
C THR A 236 -5.74 -12.00 3.89
N PRO A 237 -4.90 -12.99 4.25
CA PRO A 237 -4.63 -13.29 5.66
C PRO A 237 -3.70 -12.26 6.28
N CYS A 238 -3.88 -11.97 7.57
CA CYS A 238 -2.87 -11.26 8.33
C CYS A 238 -1.61 -12.13 8.46
N PRO A 239 -0.42 -11.64 8.07
CA PRO A 239 0.81 -12.45 8.12
C PRO A 239 1.28 -12.79 9.55
N TYR A 240 0.65 -12.20 10.57
CA TYR A 240 1.01 -12.44 11.98
C TYR A 240 0.01 -13.33 12.73
N CYS A 241 -1.28 -13.31 12.38
CA CYS A 241 -2.30 -14.09 13.09
C CYS A 241 -3.18 -14.94 12.17
N GLY A 242 -2.91 -14.98 10.86
CA GLY A 242 -3.62 -15.79 9.87
C GLY A 242 -5.04 -15.33 9.53
N ARG A 243 -5.63 -14.40 10.30
CA ARG A 243 -7.02 -13.97 10.10
C ARG A 243 -7.21 -13.27 8.76
N THR A 244 -8.09 -13.82 7.93
CA THR A 244 -8.54 -13.23 6.66
C THR A 244 -9.53 -12.08 6.90
N GLY A 245 -9.66 -11.17 5.93
CA GLY A 245 -10.65 -10.09 5.96
C GLY A 245 -10.47 -9.10 7.10
N SER A 246 -9.29 -9.05 7.71
CA SER A 246 -9.00 -8.21 8.87
C SER A 246 -8.14 -6.99 8.53
N ALA A 247 -7.81 -6.77 7.26
CA ALA A 247 -7.02 -5.65 6.80
C ALA A 247 -7.80 -4.33 6.97
N GLN A 248 -7.18 -3.35 7.63
CA GLN A 248 -7.70 -2.01 7.79
C GLN A 248 -6.62 -0.99 7.41
N ARG A 249 -7.03 0.15 6.88
CA ARG A 249 -6.11 1.22 6.50
C ARG A 249 -5.90 2.17 7.68
N THR A 250 -4.65 2.49 7.99
CA THR A 250 -4.33 3.53 8.97
C THR A 250 -4.47 4.92 8.36
N GLU A 251 -4.50 5.96 9.20
CA GLU A 251 -4.46 7.36 8.75
C GLU A 251 -3.20 7.66 7.92
N SER A 252 -2.08 7.01 8.26
CA SER A 252 -0.82 7.07 7.52
C SER A 252 -0.79 6.23 6.23
N GLY A 253 -1.88 5.54 5.89
CA GLY A 253 -2.01 4.77 4.66
C GLY A 253 -1.39 3.36 4.68
N HIS A 254 -0.85 2.93 5.82
CA HIS A 254 -0.37 1.56 6.03
C HIS A 254 -1.54 0.59 6.28
N TRP A 255 -1.29 -0.70 6.11
CA TRP A 255 -2.26 -1.74 6.44
C TRP A 255 -2.03 -2.23 7.87
N SER A 256 -3.10 -2.37 8.63
CA SER A 256 -3.12 -2.98 9.97
C SER A 256 -4.12 -4.13 10.01
N CYS A 257 -3.93 -5.07 10.92
CA CYS A 257 -4.88 -6.14 11.17
C CYS A 257 -5.83 -5.73 12.31
N ALA A 258 -7.14 -5.71 12.07
CA ALA A 258 -8.17 -5.48 13.08
C ALA A 258 -8.14 -6.52 14.23
N GLY A 259 -7.66 -7.73 13.95
CA GLY A 259 -7.59 -8.82 14.92
C GLY A 259 -6.43 -8.70 15.92
N CYS A 260 -5.22 -8.40 15.45
CA CYS A 260 -4.02 -8.34 16.30
C CYS A 260 -3.41 -6.93 16.43
N GLY A 261 -3.92 -5.94 15.69
CA GLY A 261 -3.47 -4.55 15.70
C GLY A 261 -2.15 -4.29 14.97
N ARG A 262 -1.50 -5.32 14.40
CA ARG A 262 -0.17 -5.18 13.78
C ARG A 262 -0.25 -4.57 12.40
N LEU A 263 0.72 -3.72 12.09
CA LEU A 263 0.96 -3.24 10.74
C LEU A 263 1.56 -4.34 9.88
N PHE A 264 1.14 -4.44 8.63
CA PHE A 264 1.74 -5.33 7.66
C PHE A 264 1.85 -4.65 6.29
N SER A 265 2.69 -5.20 5.43
CA SER A 265 3.01 -4.64 4.12
C SER A 265 2.45 -5.52 3.02
N MET A 266 1.97 -4.89 1.95
CA MET A 266 1.64 -5.52 0.67
C MET A 266 2.77 -5.29 -0.35
N ARG A 267 4.01 -5.11 0.11
CA ARG A 267 5.15 -4.98 -0.81
C ARG A 267 5.47 -6.34 -1.41
N ARG A 268 5.86 -6.32 -2.68
CA ARG A 268 6.44 -7.45 -3.39
C ARG A 268 7.91 -7.16 -3.63
N GLU A 269 8.77 -8.17 -3.58
CA GLU A 269 10.12 -7.98 -4.09
C GLU A 269 10.06 -7.90 -5.62
N VAL A 270 10.64 -6.84 -6.18
CA VAL A 270 10.67 -6.61 -7.63
C VAL A 270 12.11 -6.47 -8.06
N ILE A 271 12.54 -7.34 -8.96
CA ILE A 271 13.88 -7.32 -9.55
C ILE A 271 13.80 -7.05 -11.05
N GLU A 272 14.88 -6.55 -11.62
CA GLU A 272 15.06 -6.46 -13.06
C GLU A 272 15.91 -7.63 -13.55
N LYS A 273 15.34 -8.48 -14.40
CA LYS A 273 16.04 -9.63 -14.98
C LYS A 273 15.95 -9.58 -16.49
N GLY A 274 17.09 -9.38 -17.15
CA GLY A 274 17.15 -9.27 -18.62
C GLY A 274 16.37 -8.08 -19.17
N GLY A 275 16.37 -6.94 -18.47
CA GLY A 275 15.67 -5.71 -18.88
C GLY A 275 14.15 -5.73 -18.66
N ARG A 276 13.63 -6.73 -17.93
CA ARG A 276 12.21 -6.90 -17.63
C ARG A 276 12.00 -6.98 -16.12
N LEU A 277 11.03 -6.22 -15.60
CA LEU A 277 10.69 -6.30 -14.18
C LEU A 277 9.95 -7.60 -13.87
N GLN A 278 10.26 -8.22 -12.73
CA GLN A 278 9.64 -9.44 -12.25
C GLN A 278 9.43 -9.41 -10.73
N ILE A 279 8.27 -9.88 -10.28
CA ILE A 279 8.01 -10.16 -8.87
C ILE A 279 8.63 -11.52 -8.50
N VAL A 280 9.43 -11.53 -7.44
CA VAL A 280 10.09 -12.73 -6.90
C VAL A 280 9.62 -13.01 -5.47
N PRO A 281 9.79 -14.24 -4.97
CA PRO A 281 9.59 -14.53 -3.55
C PRO A 281 10.51 -13.64 -2.71
N ASP A 282 9.99 -13.16 -1.58
CA ASP A 282 10.78 -12.42 -0.59
C ASP A 282 11.83 -13.38 0.01
N GLU A 283 13.09 -13.26 -0.39
CA GLU A 283 14.20 -13.99 0.23
C GLU A 283 14.56 -13.30 1.56
N GLY A 284 13.80 -13.65 2.61
CA GLY A 284 13.89 -13.05 3.94
C GLY A 284 15.25 -13.16 4.63
#